data_AF-A0A9E5L9R3-F1
#
_entry.id   AF-A0A9E5L9R3-F1
#
_cell.length_a   1.000
_cell.length_b   1.000
_cell.length_c   1.000
_cell.angle_alpha   90.00
_cell.angle_beta   90.00
_cell.angle_gamma   90.00
#
_symmetry.space_group_name_H-M   'P 1'
#
loop_
_entity.id
_entity.type
_entity.pdbx_description
1 polymer ?
#
loop_
_entity_poly.entity_id
_entity_poly.type
_entity_poly.pdbx_seq_one_letter_code
_entity_poly.pdbx_strand_id
1 'polypeptide(L)'
;MKTYCQENLNEIKKVLFQLTNEQYDHKAILLSQASIGQHVRHILEFYQSILNSLETKTVNYDNRKRNLLIETDCQYAIQIIDEINTSLALDILDENYVLQGNFCAEEGKQTQIQTSLFRELAYCLEHSIHHQALIKVGLLELDRLNFIDETFGLAPATIRHRKVCAQ
;
A
#
# COMPACT_ATOMS: atom_id res chain seq x y z
N MET A 1 -0.61 10.71 -11.52
CA MET A 1 -0.58 9.39 -10.84
C MET A 1 0.41 9.40 -9.69
N LYS A 2 1.71 9.60 -9.95
CA LYS A 2 2.80 9.57 -8.95
C LYS A 2 2.51 10.37 -7.67
N THR A 3 2.07 11.62 -7.79
CA THR A 3 1.73 12.49 -6.66
C THR A 3 0.67 11.90 -5.73
N TYR A 4 -0.39 11.31 -6.28
CA TYR A 4 -1.47 10.70 -5.48
C TYR A 4 -0.98 9.47 -4.70
N CYS A 5 -0.07 8.68 -5.30
CA CYS A 5 0.59 7.58 -4.59
C CYS A 5 1.45 8.10 -3.43
N GLN A 6 2.24 9.16 -3.65
CA GLN A 6 3.08 9.76 -2.62
C GLN A 6 2.25 10.34 -1.47
N GLU A 7 1.15 11.03 -1.77
CA GLU A 7 0.22 11.56 -0.76
C GLU A 7 -0.34 10.44 0.12
N ASN A 8 -0.85 9.36 -0.50
CA ASN A 8 -1.39 8.21 0.20
C ASN A 8 -0.35 7.47 1.06
N LEU A 9 0.88 7.28 0.56
CA LEU A 9 1.98 6.72 1.33
C LEU A 9 2.38 7.62 2.52
N ASN A 10 2.33 8.95 2.34
CA ASN A 10 2.61 9.89 3.41
C ASN A 10 1.53 9.91 4.50
N GLU A 11 0.27 9.61 4.18
CA GLU A 11 -0.76 9.39 5.20
C GLU A 11 -0.42 8.18 6.07
N ILE A 12 0.03 7.07 5.46
CA ILE A 12 0.50 5.89 6.20
C ILE A 12 1.70 6.28 7.08
N LYS A 13 2.68 7.00 6.52
CA LYS A 13 3.86 7.47 7.25
C LYS A 13 3.48 8.27 8.52
N LYS A 14 2.47 9.14 8.46
CA LYS A 14 1.96 9.89 9.63
C LYS A 14 1.42 8.98 10.73
N VAL A 15 0.77 7.88 10.39
CA VAL A 15 0.30 6.88 11.37
C VAL A 15 1.50 6.19 12.02
N LEU A 16 2.48 5.78 11.22
CA LEU A 16 3.66 5.05 11.69
C LEU A 16 4.48 5.87 12.69
N PHE A 17 4.58 7.19 12.52
CA PHE A 17 5.26 8.06 13.49
C PHE A 17 4.61 8.09 14.88
N GLN A 18 3.34 7.71 14.99
CA GLN A 18 2.58 7.76 16.24
C GLN A 18 2.51 6.39 16.94
N LEU A 19 2.84 5.31 16.22
CA LEU A 19 2.79 3.94 16.74
C LEU A 19 4.13 3.54 17.38
N THR A 20 4.05 2.69 18.41
CA THR A 20 5.19 1.90 18.86
C THR A 20 5.33 0.62 18.02
N ASN A 21 6.53 0.03 17.95
CA ASN A 21 6.72 -1.26 17.27
C ASN A 21 5.81 -2.37 17.85
N GLU A 22 5.54 -2.33 19.16
CA GLU A 22 4.61 -3.28 19.81
C GLU A 22 3.17 -3.12 19.30
N GLN A 23 2.68 -1.89 19.17
CA GLN A 23 1.35 -1.61 18.61
C GLN A 23 1.29 -1.96 17.11
N TYR A 24 2.37 -1.71 16.39
CA TYR A 24 2.48 -1.96 14.96
C TYR A 24 2.46 -3.45 14.59
N ASP A 25 3.16 -4.29 15.38
CA ASP A 25 3.19 -5.75 15.20
C ASP A 25 2.09 -6.50 15.99
N HIS A 26 1.27 -5.78 16.75
CA HIS A 26 0.16 -6.38 17.51
C HIS A 26 -0.77 -7.21 16.60
N LYS A 27 -1.03 -8.47 16.99
CA LYS A 27 -1.91 -9.39 16.26
C LYS A 27 -3.37 -9.10 16.64
N ALA A 28 -4.03 -8.27 15.84
CA ALA A 28 -5.37 -7.78 16.09
C ALA A 28 -6.45 -8.85 15.77
N ILE A 29 -7.38 -9.06 16.71
CA ILE A 29 -8.48 -10.03 16.58
C ILE A 29 -9.43 -9.60 15.45
N LEU A 30 -9.76 -8.30 15.39
CA LEU A 30 -10.62 -7.72 14.36
C LEU A 30 -10.00 -7.81 12.95
N LEU A 31 -8.69 -8.06 12.86
CA LEU A 31 -7.97 -8.31 11.62
C LEU A 31 -7.66 -9.80 11.39
N SER A 32 -8.39 -10.71 12.03
CA SER A 32 -8.15 -12.17 11.91
C SER A 32 -6.71 -12.56 12.27
N GLN A 33 -6.18 -11.99 13.36
CA GLN A 33 -4.80 -12.12 13.83
C GLN A 33 -3.74 -11.47 12.93
N ALA A 34 -4.11 -10.65 11.94
CA ALA A 34 -3.14 -9.85 11.22
C ALA A 34 -2.73 -8.60 12.02
N SER A 35 -1.54 -8.05 11.72
CA SER A 35 -1.07 -6.79 12.31
C SER A 35 -1.20 -5.60 11.34
N ILE A 36 -1.15 -4.38 11.89
CA ILE A 36 -1.04 -3.16 11.07
C ILE A 36 0.20 -3.25 10.17
N GLY A 37 1.32 -3.72 10.72
CA GLY A 37 2.56 -3.88 9.97
C GLY A 37 2.49 -4.89 8.83
N GLN A 38 1.67 -5.95 8.94
CA GLN A 38 1.42 -6.86 7.82
C GLN A 38 0.74 -6.17 6.65
N HIS A 39 -0.25 -5.30 6.92
CA HIS A 39 -0.92 -4.54 5.89
C HIS A 39 0.00 -3.48 5.27
N VAL A 40 0.80 -2.79 6.07
CA VAL A 40 1.77 -1.81 5.56
C VAL A 40 2.83 -2.48 4.71
N ARG A 41 3.44 -3.58 5.18
CA ARG A 41 4.39 -4.36 4.38
C ARG A 41 3.79 -4.79 3.04
N HIS A 42 2.55 -5.27 3.05
CA HIS A 42 1.87 -5.67 1.83
C HIS A 42 1.74 -4.52 0.82
N ILE A 43 1.39 -3.31 1.28
CA ILE A 43 1.35 -2.11 0.45
C ILE A 43 2.73 -1.79 -0.12
N LEU A 44 3.77 -1.70 0.73
CA LEU A 44 5.10 -1.26 0.30
C LEU A 44 5.75 -2.25 -0.66
N GLU A 45 5.57 -3.56 -0.42
CA GLU A 45 6.08 -4.60 -1.31
C GLU A 45 5.44 -4.54 -2.72
N PHE A 46 4.18 -4.10 -2.85
CA PHE A 46 3.55 -3.90 -4.15
C PHE A 46 4.17 -2.73 -4.91
N TYR A 47 4.40 -1.60 -4.24
CA TYR A 47 5.13 -0.47 -4.84
C TYR A 47 6.55 -0.88 -5.24
N GLN A 48 7.26 -1.63 -4.39
CA GLN A 48 8.58 -2.17 -4.73
C GLN A 48 8.53 -3.10 -5.95
N SER A 49 7.52 -3.96 -6.10
CA SER A 49 7.37 -4.81 -7.29
C SER A 49 7.28 -3.99 -8.58
N ILE A 50 6.58 -2.86 -8.56
CA ILE A 50 6.51 -1.96 -9.72
C ILE A 50 7.86 -1.27 -9.95
N LEU A 51 8.43 -0.65 -8.92
CA LEU A 51 9.67 0.12 -9.06
C LEU A 51 10.86 -0.76 -9.49
N ASN A 52 10.90 -2.02 -9.03
CA ASN A 52 11.91 -2.99 -9.46
C ASN A 52 11.71 -3.49 -10.90
N SER A 53 10.54 -3.24 -11.50
CA SER A 53 10.23 -3.62 -12.89
C SER A 53 10.47 -2.49 -13.91
N LEU A 54 11.03 -1.35 -13.48
CA LEU A 54 11.25 -0.20 -14.37
C LEU A 54 12.09 -0.54 -15.61
N GLU A 55 13.07 -1.43 -15.47
CA GLU A 55 13.90 -1.91 -16.58
C GLU A 55 13.25 -3.07 -17.35
N THR A 56 12.65 -4.04 -16.66
CA THR A 56 12.11 -5.27 -17.27
C THR A 56 10.76 -5.08 -17.93
N LYS A 57 10.05 -3.98 -17.63
CA LYS A 57 8.68 -3.68 -18.06
C LYS A 57 7.69 -4.81 -17.73
N THR A 58 8.01 -5.61 -16.72
CA THR A 58 7.24 -6.78 -16.30
C THR A 58 7.04 -6.76 -14.80
N VAL A 59 5.79 -6.55 -14.36
CA VAL A 59 5.41 -6.52 -12.94
C VAL A 59 4.93 -7.91 -12.53
N ASN A 60 5.34 -8.37 -11.35
CA ASN A 60 4.81 -9.58 -10.74
C ASN A 60 4.66 -9.40 -9.22
N TYR A 61 3.42 -9.39 -8.73
CA TYR A 61 3.12 -9.20 -7.31
C TYR A 61 3.23 -10.48 -6.47
N ASP A 62 3.26 -11.65 -7.10
CA ASP A 62 3.43 -12.94 -6.42
C ASP A 62 4.90 -13.15 -6.01
N ASN A 63 5.82 -12.65 -6.83
CA ASN A 63 7.27 -12.72 -6.62
C ASN A 63 7.81 -11.64 -5.67
N ARG A 64 6.94 -10.99 -4.88
CA ARG A 64 7.36 -9.96 -3.93
C ARG A 64 8.30 -10.51 -2.87
N LYS A 65 9.39 -9.79 -2.61
CA LYS A 65 10.36 -10.14 -1.56
C LYS A 65 9.75 -9.85 -0.20
N ARG A 66 9.47 -10.91 0.57
CA ARG A 66 8.89 -10.76 1.92
C ARG A 66 9.93 -10.25 2.90
N ASN A 67 9.89 -8.96 3.23
CA ASN A 67 10.82 -8.36 4.20
C ASN A 67 10.12 -8.11 5.54
N LEU A 68 10.34 -9.02 6.49
CA LEU A 68 9.71 -8.96 7.82
C LEU A 68 10.06 -7.69 8.60
N LEU A 69 11.18 -7.04 8.32
CA LEU A 69 11.55 -5.81 9.03
C LEU A 69 10.58 -4.66 8.71
N ILE A 70 9.97 -4.66 7.52
CA ILE A 70 8.90 -3.71 7.16
C ILE A 70 7.66 -3.93 8.03
N GLU A 71 7.40 -5.18 8.41
CA GLU A 71 6.22 -5.57 9.18
C GLU A 71 6.37 -5.32 10.69
N THR A 72 7.60 -5.30 11.22
CA THR A 72 7.83 -5.25 12.68
C THR A 72 8.49 -3.97 13.18
N ASP A 73 9.10 -3.17 12.29
CA ASP A 73 9.79 -1.93 12.67
C ASP A 73 9.20 -0.72 11.96
N CYS A 74 8.60 0.21 12.72
CA CYS A 74 7.98 1.41 12.18
C CYS A 74 8.99 2.30 11.45
N GLN A 75 10.19 2.47 12.01
CA GLN A 75 11.20 3.38 11.45
C GLN A 75 11.75 2.83 10.14
N TYR A 76 11.95 1.51 10.05
CA TYR A 76 12.34 0.87 8.82
C TYR A 76 11.24 0.96 7.75
N ALA A 77 9.97 0.74 8.11
CA ALA A 77 8.85 0.93 7.19
C ALA A 77 8.76 2.38 6.68
N ILE A 78 8.99 3.37 7.55
CA ILE A 78 9.07 4.79 7.17
C ILE A 78 10.20 5.03 6.17
N GLN A 79 11.39 4.46 6.39
CA GLN A 79 12.50 4.56 5.46
C GLN A 79 12.12 4.01 4.07
N ILE A 80 11.46 2.85 4.01
CA ILE A 80 11.00 2.28 2.74
C ILE A 80 9.97 3.19 2.05
N ILE A 81 9.07 3.83 2.80
CA ILE A 81 8.14 4.83 2.25
C ILE A 81 8.91 5.98 1.60
N ASP A 82 9.97 6.47 2.24
CA ASP A 82 10.79 7.57 1.70
C ASP A 82 11.57 7.17 0.45
N GLU A 83 12.08 5.94 0.39
CA GLU A 83 12.72 5.38 -0.80
C GLU A 83 11.75 5.27 -1.98
N ILE A 84 10.53 4.78 -1.73
CA ILE A 84 9.46 4.69 -2.73
C ILE A 84 9.08 6.10 -3.20
N ASN A 85 8.88 7.04 -2.28
CA ASN A 85 8.54 8.43 -2.61
C ASN A 85 9.63 9.10 -3.46
N THR A 86 10.90 8.86 -3.14
CA THR A 86 12.04 9.36 -3.91
C THR A 86 12.04 8.79 -5.33
N SER A 87 11.78 7.49 -5.46
CA SER A 87 11.69 6.83 -6.76
C SER A 87 10.52 7.38 -7.60
N LEU A 88 9.37 7.62 -6.97
CA LEU A 88 8.19 8.22 -7.63
C LEU A 88 8.40 9.69 -8.02
N ALA A 89 9.35 10.40 -7.41
CA ALA A 89 9.69 11.77 -7.76
C ALA A 89 10.53 11.88 -9.04
N LEU A 90 11.13 10.78 -9.49
CA LEU A 90 11.87 10.73 -10.76
C LEU A 90 10.94 10.99 -11.95
N ASP A 91 11.51 11.43 -13.07
CA ASP A 91 10.76 11.67 -14.31
C ASP A 91 10.43 10.37 -15.04
N ILE A 92 9.51 9.62 -14.45
CA ILE A 92 8.97 8.39 -14.98
C ILE A 92 7.74 8.70 -15.83
N LEU A 93 7.77 8.26 -17.08
CA LEU A 93 6.69 8.37 -18.05
C LEU A 93 5.78 7.15 -18.01
N ASP A 94 4.56 7.28 -18.51
CA ASP A 94 3.69 6.12 -18.71
C ASP A 94 4.18 5.30 -19.90
N GLU A 95 4.29 3.99 -19.71
CA GLU A 95 4.84 3.05 -20.68
C GLU A 95 4.06 1.74 -20.62
N ASN A 96 4.09 0.96 -21.71
CA ASN A 96 3.45 -0.35 -21.78
C ASN A 96 4.23 -1.38 -20.95
N TYR A 97 3.50 -2.14 -20.15
CA TYR A 97 4.03 -3.15 -19.24
C TYR A 97 3.26 -4.46 -19.41
N VAL A 98 3.82 -5.54 -18.89
CA VAL A 98 3.14 -6.82 -18.74
C VAL A 98 2.99 -7.14 -17.26
N LEU A 99 1.76 -7.38 -16.81
CA LEU A 99 1.50 -7.97 -15.51
C LEU A 99 1.60 -9.50 -15.65
N GLN A 100 2.47 -10.11 -14.86
CA GLN A 100 2.57 -11.54 -14.69
C GLN A 100 2.04 -11.94 -13.32
N GLY A 101 1.26 -13.02 -13.26
CA GLY A 101 0.76 -13.55 -12.01
C GLY A 101 0.18 -14.94 -12.18
N ASN A 102 0.09 -15.67 -11.08
CA ASN A 102 -0.61 -16.93 -11.00
C ASN A 102 -1.90 -16.74 -10.19
N PHE A 103 -3.04 -16.71 -10.89
CA PHE A 103 -4.35 -16.47 -10.30
C PHE A 103 -5.09 -17.77 -9.92
N CYS A 104 -4.41 -18.90 -9.96
CA CYS A 104 -4.97 -20.17 -9.50
C CYS A 104 -4.11 -20.79 -8.38
N ALA A 105 -4.69 -21.71 -7.63
CA ALA A 105 -4.02 -22.34 -6.49
C ALA A 105 -2.87 -23.29 -6.90
N GLU A 106 -2.81 -23.70 -8.16
CA GLU A 106 -1.78 -24.61 -8.69
C GLU A 106 -0.59 -23.80 -9.23
N GLU A 107 0.64 -24.22 -8.94
CA GLU A 107 1.83 -23.60 -9.51
C GLU A 107 1.95 -23.80 -11.02
N GLY A 108 2.70 -22.93 -11.70
CA GLY A 108 3.05 -23.07 -13.12
C GLY A 108 2.03 -22.51 -14.13
N LYS A 109 0.85 -22.03 -13.67
CA LYS A 109 -0.17 -21.41 -14.53
C LYS A 109 -0.04 -19.89 -14.60
N GLN A 110 1.15 -19.40 -14.94
CA GLN A 110 1.38 -17.97 -15.09
C GLN A 110 0.56 -17.39 -16.24
N THR A 111 -0.20 -16.34 -15.94
CA THR A 111 -0.94 -15.53 -16.91
C THR A 111 -0.17 -14.25 -17.17
N GLN A 112 -0.23 -13.78 -18.41
CA GLN A 112 0.32 -12.48 -18.81
C GLN A 112 -0.81 -11.57 -19.26
N ILE A 113 -0.85 -10.35 -18.72
CA ILE A 113 -1.87 -9.35 -19.02
C ILE A 113 -1.17 -8.06 -19.45
N GLN A 114 -1.59 -7.48 -20.57
CA GLN A 114 -1.08 -6.18 -21.01
C GLN A 114 -1.60 -5.09 -20.08
N THR A 115 -0.70 -4.20 -19.65
CA THR A 115 -1.01 -3.08 -18.75
C THR A 115 -0.12 -1.88 -19.08
N SER A 116 -0.21 -0.82 -18.28
CA SER A 116 0.74 0.30 -18.32
C SER A 116 1.25 0.61 -16.93
N LEU A 117 2.38 1.30 -16.86
CA LEU A 117 2.96 1.70 -15.58
C LEU A 117 1.98 2.52 -14.74
N PHE A 118 1.29 3.50 -15.33
CA PHE A 118 0.34 4.31 -14.59
C PHE A 118 -0.91 3.52 -14.20
N ARG A 119 -1.31 2.52 -14.99
CA ARG A 119 -2.39 1.60 -14.58
C ARG A 119 -2.00 0.79 -13.35
N GLU A 120 -0.78 0.27 -13.30
CA GLU A 120 -0.29 -0.49 -12.13
C GLU A 120 -0.10 0.41 -10.90
N LEU A 121 0.38 1.65 -11.07
CA LEU A 121 0.42 2.62 -9.97
C LEU A 121 -0.99 2.97 -9.44
N ALA A 122 -1.99 3.09 -10.33
CA ALA A 122 -3.37 3.27 -9.92
C ALA A 122 -3.90 2.04 -9.16
N TYR A 123 -3.49 0.82 -9.54
CA TYR A 123 -3.81 -0.39 -8.79
C TYR A 123 -3.20 -0.36 -7.38
N CYS A 124 -1.91 -0.03 -7.25
CA CYS A 124 -1.27 0.11 -5.95
C CYS A 124 -1.95 1.17 -5.07
N LEU A 125 -2.38 2.29 -5.64
CA LEU A 125 -3.10 3.32 -4.89
C LEU A 125 -4.44 2.81 -4.35
N GLU A 126 -5.30 2.24 -5.20
CA GLU A 126 -6.61 1.73 -4.77
C GLU A 126 -6.45 0.57 -3.76
N HIS A 127 -5.46 -0.30 -3.99
CA HIS A 127 -5.13 -1.39 -3.06
C HIS A 127 -4.62 -0.86 -1.72
N SER A 128 -3.83 0.21 -1.74
CA SER A 128 -3.37 0.88 -0.52
C SER A 128 -4.52 1.53 0.24
N ILE A 129 -5.45 2.21 -0.43
CA ILE A 129 -6.65 2.78 0.19
C ILE A 129 -7.50 1.67 0.85
N HIS A 130 -7.66 0.53 0.17
CA HIS A 130 -8.33 -0.64 0.75
C HIS A 130 -7.62 -1.11 2.04
N HIS A 131 -6.30 -1.23 2.02
CA HIS A 131 -5.54 -1.62 3.21
C HIS A 131 -5.50 -0.55 4.29
N GLN A 132 -5.56 0.75 3.97
CA GLN A 132 -5.75 1.81 4.96
C GLN A 132 -7.08 1.65 5.71
N ALA A 133 -8.15 1.18 5.05
CA ALA A 133 -9.41 0.86 5.74
C ALA A 133 -9.25 -0.29 6.75
N LEU A 134 -8.41 -1.29 6.45
CA LEU A 134 -8.06 -2.36 7.39
C LEU A 134 -7.16 -1.85 8.52
N ILE A 135 -6.16 -1.02 8.21
CA ILE A 135 -5.31 -0.37 9.22
C ILE A 135 -6.17 0.45 10.19
N LYS A 136 -7.19 1.15 9.70
CA LYS A 136 -8.18 1.86 10.53
C LYS A 136 -8.90 0.93 11.51
N VAL A 137 -9.23 -0.30 11.11
CA VAL A 137 -9.81 -1.31 12.01
C VAL A 137 -8.79 -1.75 13.07
N GLY A 138 -7.53 -1.96 12.70
CA GLY A 138 -6.45 -2.25 13.66
C GLY A 138 -6.24 -1.12 14.68
N LEU A 139 -6.26 0.14 14.23
CA LEU A 139 -6.19 1.31 15.09
C LEU A 139 -7.40 1.42 16.02
N LEU A 140 -8.59 1.04 15.57
CA LEU A 140 -9.78 0.97 16.42
C LEU A 140 -9.61 -0.04 17.55
N GLU A 141 -9.09 -1.23 17.27
CA GLU A 141 -8.84 -2.25 18.30
C GLU A 141 -7.86 -1.78 19.38
N LEU A 142 -6.85 -1.01 18.98
CA LEU A 142 -5.84 -0.44 19.88
C LEU A 142 -6.30 0.83 20.61
N ASP A 143 -7.54 1.28 20.39
CA ASP A 143 -8.05 2.57 20.88
C ASP A 143 -7.18 3.76 20.44
N ARG A 144 -6.82 3.80 19.15
CA ARG A 144 -5.92 4.79 18.50
C ARG A 144 -6.51 5.44 17.26
N LEU A 145 -7.84 5.53 17.16
CA LEU A 145 -8.49 6.21 16.03
C LEU A 145 -8.12 7.69 15.91
N ASN A 146 -7.69 8.32 17.00
CA ASN A 146 -7.20 9.70 17.00
C ASN A 146 -5.89 9.91 16.21
N PHE A 147 -5.24 8.85 15.72
CA PHE A 147 -4.01 8.94 14.92
C PHE A 147 -4.26 9.24 13.44
N ILE A 148 -5.53 9.18 13.00
CA ILE A 148 -5.93 9.31 11.60
C ILE A 148 -7.07 10.32 11.45
N ASP A 149 -7.12 10.95 10.28
CA ASP A 149 -8.26 11.77 9.88
C ASP A 149 -9.48 10.89 9.52
N GLU A 150 -10.68 11.48 9.56
CA GLU A 150 -11.94 10.78 9.24
C GLU A 150 -11.94 10.17 7.83
N THR A 151 -11.18 10.77 6.90
CA THR A 151 -11.07 10.35 5.50
C THR A 151 -10.05 9.23 5.25
N PHE A 152 -9.24 8.84 6.24
CA PHE A 152 -8.24 7.78 6.08
C PHE A 152 -8.89 6.45 5.69
N GLY A 153 -8.38 5.83 4.61
CA GLY A 153 -8.95 4.61 4.03
C GLY A 153 -10.25 4.81 3.25
N LEU A 154 -10.59 6.04 2.85
CA LEU A 154 -11.73 6.31 1.96
C LEU A 154 -11.26 6.67 0.56
N ALA A 155 -11.91 6.09 -0.45
CA ALA A 155 -11.66 6.44 -1.83
C ALA A 155 -12.01 7.93 -2.10
N PRO A 156 -11.24 8.64 -2.95
CA PRO A 156 -11.49 10.05 -3.26
C PRO A 156 -12.91 10.35 -3.77
N ALA A 157 -13.51 9.42 -4.52
CA ALA A 157 -14.90 9.56 -4.99
C ALA A 157 -15.90 9.57 -3.84
N THR A 158 -15.71 8.72 -2.83
CA THR A 158 -16.54 8.67 -1.61
C THR A 158 -16.42 9.96 -0.81
N ILE A 159 -15.21 10.51 -0.68
CA ILE A 159 -14.97 11.79 0.01
C ILE A 159 -15.72 12.93 -0.71
N ARG A 160 -15.61 13.00 -2.04
CA ARG A 160 -16.34 14.01 -2.83
C ARG A 160 -17.85 13.87 -2.67
N HIS A 161 -18.39 12.65 -2.71
CA HIS A 161 -19.82 12.41 -2.54
C HIS A 161 -20.33 12.89 -1.17
N ARG A 162 -19.60 12.60 -0.08
CA ARG A 162 -19.97 13.06 1.27
C ARG A 162 -20.01 14.58 1.41
N LYS A 163 -19.08 15.29 0.75
CA LYS A 163 -19.05 16.76 0.75
C LYS A 163 -20.26 17.39 0.07
N VAL A 164 -20.81 16.75 -0.96
CA VAL A 164 -22.02 17.20 -1.66
C VAL A 164 -23.28 16.93 -0.82
N CYS A 165 -23.37 15.78 -0.16
CA CYS A 165 -24.53 15.40 0.65
C CYS A 165 -24.57 16.07 2.04
N ALA A 166 -23.50 16.71 2.48
CA ALA A 166 -23.44 17.45 3.75
C ALA A 166 -23.83 18.94 3.62
N GLN A 167 -24.27 19.39 2.43
CA GLN A 167 -24.77 20.74 2.15
C GLN A 167 -26.29 20.83 2.28
#